data_AF-A0A521AUE0-F1
#
_entry.id   AF-A0A521AUE0-F1
#
_cell.length_a   1.000
_cell.length_b   1.000
_cell.length_c   1.000
_cell.angle_alpha   90.00
_cell.angle_beta   90.00
_cell.angle_gamma   90.00
#
_symmetry.space_group_name_H-M   'P 1'
#
loop_
_entity.id
_entity.type
_entity.pdbx_description
1 polymer ?
#
loop_
_entity_poly.entity_id
_entity_poly.type
_entity_poly.pdbx_seq_one_letter_code
_entity_poly.pdbx_strand_id
1 'polypeptide(L)'
;MYGKKMFNLFLGILLLCVGCGSNQLTGPEKVAVDFYKKVWVEGDFDHSGEMLKHQSDVKDLRWRVEQTATSKKKNPPILVTVSPTDSQMFSKTILIHRPSDKRDYKVRVQRTSGRWKVVKFEQNYDSRQGGYINNDAFQRYVREYPALTWKRVKNP
;
A
#
# COMPACT_ATOMS: atom_id res chain seq x y z
N MET A 1 -43.55 15.77 56.20
CA MET A 1 -42.54 14.85 55.61
C MET A 1 -42.09 15.44 54.28
N TYR A 2 -40.97 16.18 54.26
CA TYR A 2 -40.36 16.71 53.03
C TYR A 2 -38.97 16.10 52.91
N GLY A 3 -38.80 15.18 51.96
CA GLY A 3 -37.58 14.40 51.80
C GLY A 3 -37.19 14.23 50.34
N LYS A 4 -36.11 14.89 49.95
CA LYS A 4 -35.14 14.51 48.91
C LYS A 4 -35.69 14.31 47.48
N LYS A 5 -35.66 15.39 46.68
CA LYS A 5 -35.44 15.29 45.23
C LYS A 5 -33.93 15.36 44.96
N MET A 6 -33.23 14.23 45.04
CA MET A 6 -31.93 14.06 44.39
C MET A 6 -32.19 13.52 42.99
N PHE A 7 -32.38 14.43 42.03
CA PHE A 7 -32.37 14.10 40.61
C PHE A 7 -31.03 14.53 40.03
N ASN A 8 -30.00 13.76 40.37
CA ASN A 8 -28.68 13.84 39.75
C ASN A 8 -28.31 12.41 39.36
N LEU A 9 -28.83 11.95 38.22
CA LEU A 9 -28.30 10.78 37.54
C LEU A 9 -27.89 11.25 36.15
N PHE A 10 -26.63 11.71 36.11
CA PHE A 10 -25.71 11.67 34.98
C PHE A 10 -26.24 10.79 33.84
N LEU A 11 -26.92 11.40 32.86
CA LEU A 11 -27.13 10.78 31.57
C LEU A 11 -25.78 10.82 30.86
N GLY A 12 -25.03 9.75 31.11
CA GLY A 12 -23.67 9.55 30.66
C GLY A 12 -23.57 9.73 29.16
N ILE A 13 -22.66 10.63 28.78
CA ILE A 13 -21.63 10.40 27.77
C ILE A 13 -22.18 9.54 26.63
N LEU A 14 -22.91 10.20 25.74
CA LEU A 14 -23.16 9.66 24.41
C LEU A 14 -21.80 9.39 23.81
N LEU A 15 -21.48 8.10 23.74
CA LEU A 15 -20.30 7.50 23.14
C LEU A 15 -19.98 8.20 21.83
N LEU A 16 -19.00 9.08 21.88
CA LEU A 16 -18.13 9.42 20.76
C LEU A 16 -17.40 8.13 20.38
N CYS A 17 -18.10 7.23 19.68
CA CYS A 17 -17.50 6.23 18.83
C CYS A 17 -16.83 6.96 17.66
N VAL A 18 -15.75 7.68 17.98
CA VAL A 18 -14.76 8.10 17.01
C VAL A 18 -14.24 6.80 16.43
N GLY A 19 -14.67 6.49 15.21
CA GLY A 19 -14.18 5.36 14.46
C GLY A 19 -12.67 5.51 14.30
N CYS A 20 -11.91 4.88 15.19
CA CYS A 20 -10.52 4.52 14.95
C CYS A 20 -10.53 3.50 13.79
N GLY A 21 -10.70 3.98 12.57
CA GLY A 21 -10.39 3.22 11.37
C GLY A 21 -8.93 2.82 11.50
N SER A 22 -8.68 1.54 11.81
CA SER A 22 -7.32 1.09 12.02
C SER A 22 -6.57 1.30 10.71
N ASN A 23 -5.50 2.10 10.74
CA ASN A 23 -4.52 2.25 9.65
C ASN A 23 -3.72 0.93 9.43
N GLN A 24 -4.27 -0.21 9.84
CA GLN A 24 -3.62 -1.49 9.80
C GLN A 24 -3.68 -2.05 8.38
N LEU A 25 -2.51 -2.46 7.89
CA LEU A 25 -2.39 -3.15 6.62
C LEU A 25 -2.98 -4.56 6.74
N THR A 26 -3.78 -4.93 5.74
CA THR A 26 -4.26 -6.28 5.49
C THR A 26 -3.12 -7.18 5.02
N GLY A 27 -3.34 -8.51 5.01
CA GLY A 27 -2.36 -9.48 4.49
C GLY A 27 -1.77 -9.14 3.10
N PRO A 28 -2.59 -8.88 2.07
CA PRO A 28 -2.07 -8.51 0.74
C PRO A 28 -1.33 -7.17 0.73
N GLU A 29 -1.82 -6.17 1.47
CA GLU A 29 -1.14 -4.87 1.59
C GLU A 29 0.23 -5.01 2.26
N LYS A 30 0.34 -5.82 3.32
CA LYS A 30 1.63 -6.08 3.99
C LYS A 30 2.65 -6.69 3.03
N VAL A 31 2.26 -7.71 2.26
CA VAL A 31 3.16 -8.35 1.29
C VAL A 31 3.56 -7.39 0.17
N ALA A 32 2.63 -6.56 -0.32
CA ALA A 32 2.96 -5.56 -1.33
C ALA A 32 3.91 -4.47 -0.81
N VAL A 33 3.72 -4.01 0.44
CA VAL A 33 4.60 -3.01 1.08
C VAL A 33 5.99 -3.58 1.33
N ASP A 34 6.08 -4.80 1.84
CA ASP A 34 7.35 -5.49 2.07
C ASP A 34 8.09 -5.70 0.74
N PHE A 35 7.40 -6.17 -0.31
CA PHE A 35 7.99 -6.29 -1.64
C PHE A 35 8.47 -4.94 -2.16
N TYR A 36 7.64 -3.90 -2.00
CA TYR A 36 8.01 -2.54 -2.39
C TYR A 36 9.30 -2.07 -1.70
N LYS A 37 9.42 -2.32 -0.39
CA LYS A 37 10.61 -1.99 0.39
C LYS A 37 11.84 -2.73 -0.14
N LYS A 38 11.73 -4.04 -0.35
CA LYS A 38 12.83 -4.86 -0.89
C LYS A 38 13.30 -4.37 -2.25
N VAL A 39 12.38 -4.01 -3.15
CA VAL A 39 12.73 -3.60 -4.52
C VAL A 39 13.17 -2.14 -4.65
N TRP A 40 12.39 -1.19 -4.10
CA TRP A 40 12.55 0.25 -4.39
C TRP A 40 13.03 1.09 -3.21
N VAL A 41 13.39 0.45 -2.10
CA VAL A 41 14.02 1.10 -0.94
C VAL A 41 15.37 0.47 -0.62
N GLU A 42 15.41 -0.87 -0.51
CA GLU A 42 16.60 -1.60 -0.04
C GLU A 42 17.51 -2.11 -1.17
N GLY A 43 16.94 -2.41 -2.34
CA GLY A 43 17.67 -3.05 -3.43
C GLY A 43 18.05 -4.50 -3.10
N ASP A 44 17.17 -5.22 -2.44
CA ASP A 44 17.37 -6.57 -1.89
C ASP A 44 16.76 -7.61 -2.84
N PHE A 45 17.59 -8.10 -3.77
CA PHE A 45 17.17 -9.01 -4.83
C PHE A 45 16.74 -10.38 -4.29
N ASP A 46 17.47 -10.91 -3.31
CA ASP A 46 17.25 -12.26 -2.81
C ASP A 46 15.88 -12.36 -2.12
N HIS A 47 15.59 -11.45 -1.18
CA HIS A 47 14.30 -11.45 -0.49
C HIS A 47 13.15 -11.12 -1.44
N SER A 48 13.31 -10.12 -2.32
CA SER A 48 12.24 -9.79 -3.28
C SER A 48 11.96 -10.92 -4.28
N GLY A 49 12.99 -11.68 -4.67
CA GLY A 49 12.86 -12.85 -5.54
C GLY A 49 12.06 -13.97 -4.90
N GLU A 50 12.27 -14.24 -3.61
CA GLU A 50 11.51 -15.24 -2.85
C GLU A 50 10.01 -14.89 -2.72
N MET A 51 9.66 -13.61 -2.81
CA MET A 51 8.27 -13.14 -2.73
C MET A 51 7.49 -13.38 -4.02
N LEU A 52 8.17 -13.62 -5.15
CA LEU A 52 7.53 -13.88 -6.44
C LEU A 52 6.84 -15.25 -6.45
N LYS A 53 5.70 -15.32 -7.13
CA LYS A 53 5.04 -16.59 -7.46
C LYS A 53 5.71 -17.27 -8.65
N HIS A 54 6.12 -16.48 -9.64
CA HIS A 54 6.65 -16.96 -10.92
C HIS A 54 8.10 -16.51 -11.10
N GLN A 55 8.99 -17.47 -11.36
CA GLN A 55 10.42 -17.20 -11.57
C GLN A 55 10.71 -16.48 -12.90
N SER A 56 9.75 -16.49 -13.84
CA SER A 56 9.85 -15.74 -15.10
C SER A 56 10.02 -14.23 -14.89
N ASP A 57 9.50 -13.70 -13.79
CA ASP A 57 9.48 -12.25 -13.51
C ASP A 57 10.81 -11.76 -12.89
N VAL A 58 11.74 -12.68 -12.62
CA VAL A 58 13.04 -12.39 -11.99
C VAL A 58 13.90 -11.46 -12.84
N LYS A 59 13.78 -11.50 -14.17
CA LYS A 59 14.55 -10.61 -15.06
C LYS A 59 14.13 -9.15 -14.91
N ASP A 60 12.82 -8.86 -14.88
CA ASP A 60 12.31 -7.50 -14.61
C ASP A 60 12.64 -7.06 -13.18
N LEU A 61 12.52 -7.98 -12.21
CA LEU A 61 12.88 -7.72 -10.83
C LEU A 61 14.35 -7.27 -10.69
N ARG A 62 15.27 -8.01 -11.31
CA ARG A 62 16.71 -7.72 -11.27
C ARG A 62 17.02 -6.31 -11.74
N TRP A 63 16.47 -5.92 -12.89
CA TRP A 63 16.68 -4.58 -13.45
C TRP A 63 16.25 -3.49 -12.46
N ARG A 64 15.10 -3.65 -11.80
CA ARG A 64 14.59 -2.66 -10.83
C ARG A 64 15.43 -2.59 -9.56
N VAL A 65 15.87 -3.74 -9.06
CA VAL A 65 16.71 -3.81 -7.87
C VAL A 65 18.08 -3.15 -8.11
N GLU A 66 18.70 -3.40 -9.27
CA GLU A 66 19.98 -2.78 -9.64
C GLU A 66 19.89 -1.25 -9.71
N GLN A 67 18.79 -0.71 -10.24
CA GLN A 67 18.52 0.75 -10.25
C GLN A 67 18.42 1.33 -8.83
N THR A 68 17.82 0.58 -7.89
CA THR A 68 17.70 1.00 -6.49
C THR A 68 19.04 0.93 -5.76
N ALA A 69 19.82 -0.13 -5.98
CA ALA A 69 21.09 -0.36 -5.29
C ALA A 69 22.13 0.74 -5.54
N THR A 70 22.06 1.38 -6.71
CA THR A 70 22.94 2.51 -7.09
C THR A 70 22.43 3.87 -6.58
N SER A 71 21.23 3.93 -6.03
CA SER A 71 20.60 5.15 -5.53
C SER A 71 20.83 5.33 -4.02
N LYS A 72 20.86 6.59 -3.53
CA LYS A 72 20.93 6.87 -2.09
C LYS A 72 19.72 6.26 -1.38
N LYS A 73 19.95 5.33 -0.45
CA LYS A 73 18.89 4.69 0.34
C LYS A 73 18.04 5.75 1.05
N LYS A 74 16.76 5.82 0.68
CA LYS A 74 15.75 6.66 1.34
C LYS A 74 14.54 5.77 1.62
N ASN A 75 14.02 5.83 2.85
CA ASN A 75 12.80 5.13 3.24
C ASN A 75 11.66 6.13 3.52
N PRO A 76 11.18 6.89 2.52
CA PRO A 76 10.16 7.90 2.73
C PRO A 76 8.80 7.25 2.97
N PRO A 77 7.87 7.97 3.63
CA PRO A 77 6.50 7.51 3.76
C PRO A 77 5.84 7.24 2.40
N ILE A 78 4.97 6.24 2.36
CA ILE A 78 4.13 5.90 1.21
C ILE A 78 2.65 5.91 1.60
N LEU A 79 1.79 6.01 0.59
CA LEU A 79 0.35 5.80 0.70
C LEU A 79 -0.01 4.50 -0.02
N VAL A 80 -0.90 3.71 0.59
CA VAL A 80 -1.25 2.37 0.09
C VAL A 80 -2.75 2.20 0.09
N THR A 81 -3.29 1.60 -0.97
CA THR A 81 -4.69 1.15 -1.03
C THR A 81 -4.83 -0.09 -1.90
N VAL A 82 -5.91 -0.82 -1.72
CA VAL A 82 -6.36 -1.84 -2.68
C VAL A 82 -6.98 -1.15 -3.88
N SER A 83 -6.77 -1.68 -5.09
CA SER A 83 -7.40 -1.17 -6.31
C SER A 83 -8.93 -1.31 -6.22
N PRO A 84 -9.71 -0.26 -6.49
CA PRO A 84 -11.17 -0.32 -6.46
C PRO A 84 -11.76 -1.21 -7.58
N THR A 85 -10.96 -1.53 -8.60
CA THR A 85 -11.35 -2.36 -9.74
C THR A 85 -11.05 -3.85 -9.55
N ASP A 86 -10.50 -4.26 -8.40
CA ASP A 86 -10.24 -5.68 -8.13
C ASP A 86 -11.52 -6.43 -7.79
N SER A 87 -11.97 -7.30 -8.69
CA SER A 87 -13.13 -8.16 -8.47
C SER A 87 -12.81 -9.49 -7.77
N GLN A 88 -11.54 -9.89 -7.72
CA GLN A 88 -11.16 -11.24 -7.27
C GLN A 88 -10.88 -11.29 -5.76
N MET A 89 -11.36 -12.35 -5.09
CA MET A 89 -11.15 -12.55 -3.65
C MET A 89 -9.69 -12.92 -3.32
N PHE A 90 -9.08 -13.78 -4.14
CA PHE A 90 -7.74 -14.34 -3.91
C PHE A 90 -6.62 -13.64 -4.66
N SER A 91 -6.93 -12.58 -5.41
CA SER A 91 -5.94 -11.74 -6.07
C SER A 91 -6.29 -10.28 -5.84
N LYS A 92 -5.30 -9.51 -5.37
CA LYS A 92 -5.44 -8.09 -5.08
C LYS A 92 -4.30 -7.32 -5.72
N THR A 93 -4.64 -6.22 -6.35
CA THR A 93 -3.77 -5.18 -6.87
C THR A 93 -3.65 -4.11 -5.81
N ILE A 94 -2.45 -3.97 -5.26
CA ILE A 94 -2.13 -2.93 -4.28
C ILE A 94 -1.50 -1.76 -5.02
N LEU A 95 -2.10 -0.59 -4.83
CA LEU A 95 -1.63 0.69 -5.34
C LEU A 95 -0.78 1.36 -4.27
N ILE A 96 0.41 1.80 -4.63
CA ILE A 96 1.35 2.45 -3.73
C ILE A 96 1.76 3.78 -4.35
N HIS A 97 1.54 4.88 -3.64
CA HIS A 97 2.01 6.21 -4.03
C HIS A 97 3.14 6.64 -3.10
N ARG A 98 4.25 7.12 -3.65
CA ARG A 98 5.37 7.72 -2.90
C ARG A 98 5.36 9.24 -3.09
N PRO A 99 4.89 10.03 -2.10
CA PRO A 99 4.80 11.47 -2.25
C PRO A 99 6.14 12.19 -2.44
N SER A 100 7.24 11.65 -1.90
CA SER A 100 8.54 12.34 -1.90
C SER A 100 9.10 12.58 -3.31
N ASP A 101 8.73 11.73 -4.28
CA ASP A 101 9.19 11.84 -5.66
C ASP A 101 8.08 11.57 -6.68
N LYS A 102 6.82 11.61 -6.23
CA LYS A 102 5.61 11.49 -7.06
C LYS A 102 5.54 10.20 -7.89
N ARG A 103 6.12 9.10 -7.39
CA ARG A 103 6.09 7.81 -8.09
C ARG A 103 4.94 6.93 -7.63
N ASP A 104 4.38 6.21 -8.59
CA ASP A 104 3.29 5.26 -8.39
C ASP A 104 3.76 3.85 -8.72
N TYR A 105 3.37 2.92 -7.87
CA TYR A 105 3.68 1.50 -7.99
C TYR A 105 2.40 0.70 -7.90
N LYS A 106 2.39 -0.43 -8.60
CA LYS A 106 1.30 -1.37 -8.59
C LYS A 106 1.88 -2.75 -8.33
N VAL A 107 1.42 -3.40 -7.27
CA VAL A 107 1.85 -4.75 -6.92
C VAL A 107 0.63 -5.64 -6.87
N ARG A 108 0.53 -6.57 -7.81
CA ARG A 108 -0.51 -7.60 -7.79
C ARG A 108 0.00 -8.78 -6.97
N VAL A 109 -0.77 -9.13 -5.95
CA VAL A 109 -0.54 -10.30 -5.11
C VAL A 109 -1.65 -11.33 -5.32
N GLN A 110 -1.31 -12.60 -5.14
CA GLN A 110 -2.24 -13.71 -5.19
C GLN A 110 -2.00 -14.64 -4.01
N ARG A 111 -3.08 -15.17 -3.42
CA ARG A 111 -2.98 -16.15 -2.34
C ARG A 111 -2.73 -17.54 -2.93
N THR A 112 -1.65 -18.20 -2.48
CA THR A 112 -1.23 -19.55 -2.87
C THR A 112 -0.81 -20.33 -1.63
N SER A 113 -1.43 -21.49 -1.37
CA SER A 113 -1.12 -22.34 -0.22
C SER A 113 -1.11 -21.58 1.12
N GLY A 114 -2.11 -20.72 1.32
CA GLY A 114 -2.27 -19.93 2.54
C GLY A 114 -1.42 -18.64 2.62
N ARG A 115 -0.40 -18.49 1.77
CA ARG A 115 0.49 -17.31 1.74
C ARG A 115 0.16 -16.38 0.57
N TRP A 116 0.44 -15.09 0.70
CA TRP A 116 0.36 -14.15 -0.42
C TRP A 116 1.70 -14.08 -1.15
N LYS A 117 1.67 -14.13 -2.47
CA LYS A 117 2.85 -14.03 -3.35
C LYS A 117 2.63 -12.95 -4.39
N VAL A 118 3.70 -12.29 -4.81
CA VAL A 118 3.67 -11.28 -5.88
C VAL A 118 3.60 -11.97 -7.23
N VAL A 119 2.64 -11.59 -8.06
CA VAL A 119 2.41 -12.17 -9.40
C VAL A 119 2.61 -11.17 -10.53
N LYS A 120 2.63 -9.87 -10.22
CA LYS A 120 2.93 -8.80 -11.16
C LYS A 120 3.34 -7.56 -10.40
N PHE A 121 4.29 -6.80 -10.92
CA PHE A 121 4.66 -5.50 -10.36
C PHE A 121 4.96 -4.50 -11.47
N GLU A 122 4.53 -3.27 -11.26
CA GLU A 122 4.69 -2.16 -12.20
C GLU A 122 5.11 -0.92 -11.42
N GLN A 123 5.91 -0.08 -12.09
CA GLN A 123 6.25 1.27 -11.66
C GLN A 123 5.83 2.17 -12.82
N ASN A 124 5.34 3.37 -12.54
CA ASN A 124 5.02 4.36 -13.57
C ASN A 124 6.31 4.90 -14.23
N TYR A 125 6.98 4.03 -14.99
CA TYR A 125 8.15 4.33 -15.81
C TYR A 125 7.77 4.12 -17.28
N ASP A 126 7.89 5.17 -18.08
CA ASP A 126 7.70 5.10 -19.53
C ASP A 126 9.04 5.23 -20.23
N SER A 127 9.51 4.12 -20.78
CA SER A 127 10.76 4.07 -21.54
C SER A 127 10.69 4.81 -22.87
N ARG A 128 9.49 5.07 -23.42
CA ARG A 128 9.30 5.80 -24.69
C ARG A 128 9.33 7.30 -24.50
N GLN A 129 8.92 7.80 -23.32
CA GLN A 129 8.97 9.22 -22.97
C GLN A 129 10.23 9.61 -22.19
N GLY A 130 11.17 8.68 -21.99
CA GLY A 130 12.46 8.95 -21.36
C GLY A 130 12.37 9.29 -19.86
N GLY A 131 11.32 8.86 -19.16
CA GLY A 131 11.14 9.26 -17.76
C GLY A 131 9.98 8.61 -17.02
N TYR A 132 9.79 9.05 -15.78
CA TYR A 132 8.65 8.67 -14.96
C TYR A 132 7.43 9.48 -15.43
N ILE A 133 6.36 8.78 -15.81
CA ILE A 133 5.06 9.46 -16.00
C ILE A 133 4.70 10.03 -14.62
N ASN A 134 4.18 11.26 -14.57
CA ASN A 134 3.73 11.91 -13.34
C ASN A 134 2.81 11.00 -12.49
N ASN A 135 2.46 11.44 -11.28
CA ASN A 135 1.51 10.77 -10.35
C ASN A 135 0.06 10.67 -10.87
N ASP A 136 -0.11 10.55 -12.18
CA ASP A 136 -1.37 10.46 -12.90
C ASP A 136 -2.23 9.32 -12.38
N ALA A 137 -1.63 8.21 -11.96
CA ALA A 137 -2.41 7.10 -11.41
C ALA A 137 -3.02 7.49 -10.06
N PHE A 138 -2.22 7.97 -9.09
CA PHE A 138 -2.74 8.44 -7.80
C PHE A 138 -3.81 9.52 -7.98
N GLN A 139 -3.52 10.57 -8.76
CA GLN A 139 -4.45 11.69 -8.98
C GLN A 139 -5.75 11.24 -9.64
N ARG A 140 -5.64 10.33 -10.63
CA ARG A 140 -6.82 9.74 -11.27
C ARG A 140 -7.66 8.97 -10.27
N TYR A 141 -7.06 8.11 -9.43
CA TYR A 141 -7.83 7.32 -8.46
C TYR A 141 -8.51 8.18 -7.40
N VAL A 142 -7.85 9.23 -6.90
CA VAL A 142 -8.47 10.18 -5.95
C VAL A 142 -9.68 10.88 -6.58
N ARG A 143 -9.60 11.24 -7.87
CA ARG A 143 -10.70 11.89 -8.60
C ARG A 143 -11.84 10.94 -8.95
N GLU A 144 -11.53 9.75 -9.47
CA GLU A 144 -12.53 8.76 -9.92
C GLU A 144 -13.20 8.04 -8.74
N TYR A 145 -12.49 7.88 -7.62
CA TYR A 145 -12.94 7.15 -6.44
C TYR A 145 -12.69 7.96 -5.16
N PRO A 146 -13.43 9.05 -4.93
CA PRO A 146 -13.20 9.95 -3.78
C PRO A 146 -13.41 9.28 -2.41
N ALA A 147 -14.14 8.16 -2.36
CA ALA A 147 -14.33 7.36 -1.14
C ALA A 147 -13.19 6.35 -0.87
N LEU A 148 -12.17 6.28 -1.74
CA LEU A 148 -11.05 5.35 -1.59
C LEU A 148 -10.12 5.79 -0.45
N THR A 149 -9.99 4.95 0.58
CA THR A 149 -9.15 5.24 1.73
C THR A 149 -7.69 4.87 1.47
N TRP A 150 -6.82 5.87 1.51
CA TRP A 150 -5.37 5.68 1.42
C TRP A 150 -4.72 5.58 2.80
N LYS A 151 -4.04 4.47 3.06
CA LYS A 151 -3.34 4.22 4.33
C LYS A 151 -1.91 4.73 4.25
N ARG A 152 -1.49 5.53 5.22
CA ARG A 152 -0.10 6.03 5.29
C ARG A 152 0.81 5.03 6.01
N VAL A 153 1.89 4.63 5.35
CA VAL A 153 2.98 3.85 5.94
C VAL A 153 4.19 4.77 6.10
N LYS A 154 4.60 5.04 7.35
CA LYS A 154 5.64 6.04 7.64
C LYS A 154 7.04 5.58 7.25
N ASN A 155 7.38 4.33 7.56
CA ASN A 155 8.66 3.69 7.29
C ASN A 155 8.37 2.29 6.71
N PRO A 156 8.06 2.18 5.41
CA PRO A 156 7.80 0.88 4.79
C PRO A 156 8.99 -0.07 4.95
#